data_AF-A0A851Z2U4-F1
#
_entry.id   AF-A0A851Z2U4-F1
#
_cell.length_a   1.000
_cell.length_b   1.000
_cell.length_c   1.000
_cell.angle_alpha   90.00
_cell.angle_beta   90.00
_cell.angle_gamma   90.00
#
_symmetry.space_group_name_H-M   'P 1'
#
loop_
_entity.id
_entity.type
_entity.pdbx_description
1 polymer ?
#
loop_
_entity_poly.entity_id
_entity_poly.type
_entity_poly.pdbx_seq_one_letter_code
_entity_poly.pdbx_strand_id
1 'polypeptide(L)'
;MQMLMPEPQIFVERTLALIKPDVVDKEEEIEELILRSGFLIIQKRKLQLSPEQCSNFYADQYGKMFFPNLTAYMSSGPLVAMVLARHCAVSYWKELLGPSNSLRARRTHPHSLRAIYGTDDLRNALHGSLSISSAEREIRFMFPEAILEPIPSGQRARDYLNLHLKPTLLAGLTALCKEKPADPMTWLADWLIEHNPNKPRLQYQVTEEEHQ
;
A
#
# COMPACT_ATOMS: atom_id res chain seq x y z
N MET A 1 -43.27 4.99 13.26
CA MET A 1 -41.87 5.43 13.19
C MET A 1 -41.19 4.57 12.13
N GLN A 2 -41.07 5.08 10.91
CA GLN A 2 -40.55 4.34 9.77
C GLN A 2 -39.02 4.28 9.95
N MET A 3 -38.47 3.10 10.22
CA MET A 3 -37.02 2.90 10.25
C MET A 3 -36.51 3.17 8.84
N LEU A 4 -35.83 4.31 8.66
CA LEU A 4 -35.00 4.56 7.48
C LEU A 4 -33.94 3.46 7.47
N MET A 5 -34.13 2.47 6.60
CA MET A 5 -33.07 1.54 6.24
C MET A 5 -31.90 2.40 5.73
N PRO A 6 -30.67 2.24 6.25
CA PRO A 6 -29.53 2.97 5.71
C PRO A 6 -29.42 2.70 4.21
N GLU A 7 -29.09 3.73 3.43
CA GLU A 7 -28.91 3.58 1.99
C GLU A 7 -27.92 2.45 1.70
N PRO A 8 -28.18 1.63 0.65
CA PRO A 8 -27.27 0.56 0.30
C PRO A 8 -25.90 1.13 -0.04
N GLN A 9 -24.90 0.87 0.81
CA GLN A 9 -23.51 1.19 0.52
C GLN A 9 -23.01 0.25 -0.58
N ILE A 10 -22.90 0.77 -1.81
CA ILE A 10 -22.32 0.04 -2.93
C ILE A 10 -20.80 0.14 -2.80
N PHE A 11 -20.18 -0.89 -2.24
CA PHE A 11 -18.72 -0.97 -2.17
C PHE A 11 -18.15 -1.35 -3.54
N VAL A 12 -17.30 -0.47 -4.07
CA VAL A 12 -16.55 -0.73 -5.30
C VAL A 12 -15.16 -1.22 -4.94
N GLU A 13 -14.79 -2.39 -5.46
CA GLU A 13 -13.48 -3.00 -5.23
C GLU A 13 -12.36 -2.08 -5.77
N ARG A 14 -11.24 -2.05 -5.04
CA ARG A 14 -10.06 -1.25 -5.37
C ARG A 14 -8.84 -2.14 -5.58
N THR A 15 -7.97 -1.75 -6.51
CA THR A 15 -6.68 -2.42 -6.76
C THR A 15 -5.56 -1.40 -6.93
N LEU A 16 -4.31 -1.82 -6.66
CA LEU A 16 -3.14 -1.01 -6.99
C LEU A 16 -2.69 -1.31 -8.42
N ALA A 17 -2.48 -0.26 -9.20
CA ALA A 17 -1.73 -0.31 -10.44
C ALA A 17 -0.41 0.46 -10.28
N LEU A 18 0.70 -0.11 -10.73
CA LEU A 18 1.95 0.64 -10.90
C LEU A 18 2.39 0.64 -12.36
N ILE A 19 2.80 1.80 -12.84
CA ILE A 19 3.59 1.97 -14.06
C ILE A 19 5.05 1.97 -13.64
N LYS A 20 5.79 0.96 -14.09
CA LYS A 20 7.17 0.71 -13.70
C LYS A 20 8.14 1.67 -14.40
N PRO A 21 9.39 1.81 -13.89
CA PRO A 21 10.35 2.80 -14.40
C PRO A 21 10.65 2.73 -15.90
N ASP A 22 10.52 1.56 -16.53
CA ASP A 22 10.80 1.33 -17.96
C ASP A 22 9.81 2.00 -18.92
N VAL A 23 8.61 2.36 -18.45
CA VAL A 23 7.50 2.81 -19.31
C VAL A 23 6.79 4.04 -18.76
N VAL A 24 7.44 4.80 -17.87
CA VAL A 24 6.86 6.02 -17.29
C VAL A 24 6.63 7.11 -18.34
N ASP A 25 7.38 7.10 -19.44
CA ASP A 25 7.14 7.98 -20.59
C ASP A 25 5.82 7.66 -21.32
N LYS A 26 5.21 6.49 -21.06
CA LYS A 26 3.92 6.05 -21.60
C LYS A 26 2.76 6.27 -20.63
N GLU A 27 2.96 7.05 -19.57
CA GLU A 27 1.96 7.30 -18.51
C GLU A 27 0.58 7.68 -19.08
N GLU A 28 0.52 8.70 -19.94
CA GLU A 28 -0.74 9.23 -20.48
C GLU A 28 -1.49 8.18 -21.32
N GLU A 29 -0.78 7.45 -22.18
CA GLU A 29 -1.36 6.41 -23.04
C GLU A 29 -1.95 5.25 -22.21
N ILE A 30 -1.22 4.82 -21.17
CA ILE A 30 -1.65 3.74 -20.28
C ILE A 30 -2.87 4.20 -19.44
N GLU A 31 -2.89 5.44 -18.97
CA GLU A 31 -4.03 6.00 -18.25
C GLU A 31 -5.29 6.05 -19.11
N GLU A 32 -5.17 6.48 -20.35
CA GLU A 32 -6.31 6.45 -21.28
C GLU A 32 -6.84 5.03 -21.51
N LEU A 33 -5.96 4.03 -21.61
CA LEU A 33 -6.36 2.62 -21.75
C LEU A 33 -7.07 2.12 -20.48
N ILE A 34 -6.60 2.50 -19.29
CA ILE A 34 -7.23 2.17 -18.01
C ILE A 34 -8.65 2.74 -17.96
N LEU A 35 -8.82 4.03 -18.31
CA LEU A 35 -10.11 4.71 -18.33
C LEU A 35 -11.06 4.09 -19.36
N ARG A 36 -10.59 3.87 -20.59
CA ARG A 36 -11.36 3.19 -21.66
C ARG A 36 -11.76 1.77 -21.30
N SER A 37 -10.97 1.11 -20.45
CA SER A 37 -11.30 -0.22 -19.95
C SER A 37 -12.42 -0.21 -18.90
N GLY A 38 -12.85 0.96 -18.42
CA GLY A 38 -13.93 1.14 -17.45
C GLY A 38 -13.47 1.16 -15.99
N PHE A 39 -12.21 1.48 -15.72
CA PHE A 39 -11.74 1.80 -14.37
C PHE A 39 -11.95 3.27 -14.05
N LEU A 40 -12.12 3.56 -12.77
CA LEU A 40 -11.94 4.91 -12.21
C LEU A 40 -10.55 4.99 -11.57
N ILE A 41 -9.83 6.09 -11.81
CA ILE A 41 -8.58 6.40 -11.12
C ILE A 41 -8.94 7.27 -9.90
N ILE A 42 -8.89 6.70 -8.70
CA ILE A 42 -9.31 7.36 -7.47
C ILE A 42 -8.19 8.23 -6.89
N GLN A 43 -6.97 7.72 -6.96
CA GLN A 43 -5.76 8.44 -6.56
C GLN A 43 -4.64 8.11 -7.53
N LYS A 44 -3.76 9.07 -7.76
CA LYS A 44 -2.54 8.92 -8.56
C LYS A 44 -1.40 9.68 -7.89
N ARG A 45 -0.19 9.13 -7.91
CA ARG A 45 1.03 9.86 -7.57
C ARG A 45 2.24 9.30 -8.32
N LYS A 46 3.20 10.17 -8.62
CA LYS A 46 4.52 9.81 -9.15
C LYS A 46 5.53 9.85 -8.00
N LEU A 47 6.35 8.83 -7.89
CA LEU A 47 7.34 8.71 -6.82
C LEU A 47 8.56 7.90 -7.27
N GLN A 48 9.64 7.98 -6.52
CA GLN A 48 10.80 7.11 -6.66
C GLN A 48 11.05 6.42 -5.33
N LEU A 49 11.03 5.08 -5.34
CA LEU A 49 11.23 4.29 -4.13
C LEU A 49 12.73 4.03 -3.91
N SER A 50 13.16 4.04 -2.65
CA SER A 50 14.48 3.55 -2.29
C SER A 50 14.57 2.02 -2.42
N PRO A 51 15.77 1.43 -2.52
CA PRO A 51 15.93 -0.02 -2.52
C PRO A 51 15.28 -0.70 -1.29
N GLU A 52 15.35 -0.08 -0.12
CA GLU A 52 14.74 -0.57 1.12
C GLU A 52 13.21 -0.52 1.04
N GLN A 53 12.65 0.56 0.51
CA GLN A 53 11.21 0.67 0.28
C GLN A 53 10.73 -0.39 -0.72
N CYS A 54 11.47 -0.62 -1.82
CA CYS A 54 11.19 -1.69 -2.77
C CYS A 54 11.25 -3.07 -2.12
N SER A 55 12.26 -3.33 -1.27
CA SER A 55 12.38 -4.57 -0.52
C SER A 55 11.17 -4.79 0.41
N ASN A 56 10.73 -3.75 1.11
CA ASN A 56 9.56 -3.81 1.98
C ASN A 56 8.26 -4.04 1.18
N PHE A 57 8.10 -3.37 0.03
CA PHE A 57 6.93 -3.54 -0.83
C PHE A 57 6.84 -4.96 -1.40
N TYR A 58 7.98 -5.56 -1.77
CA TYR A 58 8.05 -6.91 -2.33
C TYR A 58 8.42 -7.99 -1.28
N ALA A 59 8.19 -7.76 0.01
CA ALA A 59 8.61 -8.68 1.08
C ALA A 59 8.14 -10.14 0.86
N ASP A 60 6.96 -10.37 0.29
CA ASP A 60 6.43 -11.70 -0.06
C ASP A 60 7.30 -12.46 -1.10
N GLN A 61 8.21 -11.75 -1.78
CA GLN A 61 9.15 -12.31 -2.76
C GLN A 61 10.55 -12.55 -2.17
N TYR A 62 10.75 -12.26 -0.88
CA TYR A 62 12.02 -12.49 -0.20
C TYR A 62 12.46 -13.96 -0.30
N GLY A 63 13.77 -14.19 -0.46
CA GLY A 63 14.35 -15.52 -0.65
C GLY A 63 14.29 -16.07 -2.08
N LYS A 64 13.59 -15.41 -3.01
CA LYS A 64 13.62 -15.79 -4.43
C LYS A 64 14.87 -15.26 -5.11
N MET A 65 15.47 -16.04 -6.01
CA MET A 65 16.73 -15.67 -6.70
C MET A 65 16.66 -14.33 -7.44
N PHE A 66 15.48 -13.96 -7.97
CA PHE A 66 15.28 -12.70 -8.69
C PHE A 66 15.01 -11.49 -7.78
N PHE A 67 14.83 -11.69 -6.47
CA PHE A 67 14.41 -10.63 -5.54
C PHE A 67 15.36 -9.43 -5.50
N PRO A 68 16.70 -9.60 -5.41
CA PRO A 68 17.61 -8.45 -5.42
C PRO A 68 17.55 -7.64 -6.72
N ASN A 69 17.38 -8.32 -7.86
CA ASN A 69 17.24 -7.64 -9.15
C ASN A 69 15.90 -6.91 -9.25
N LEU A 70 14.83 -7.47 -8.67
CA LEU A 70 13.53 -6.83 -8.59
C LEU A 70 13.58 -5.54 -7.77
N THR A 71 14.21 -5.56 -6.60
CA THR A 71 14.31 -4.38 -5.74
C THR A 71 15.17 -3.29 -6.40
N ALA A 72 16.35 -3.65 -6.91
CA ALA A 72 17.25 -2.73 -7.60
C ALA A 72 16.57 -2.07 -8.81
N TYR A 73 15.86 -2.86 -9.61
CA TYR A 73 15.11 -2.38 -10.77
C TYR A 73 13.99 -1.41 -10.39
N MET A 74 13.14 -1.78 -9.41
CA MET A 74 12.02 -0.94 -9.02
C MET A 74 12.46 0.37 -8.35
N SER A 75 13.69 0.41 -7.80
CA SER A 75 14.31 1.63 -7.26
C SER A 75 15.14 2.43 -8.28
N SER A 76 15.28 1.97 -9.52
CA SER A 76 16.21 2.57 -10.49
C SER A 76 15.73 3.92 -11.06
N GLY A 77 14.50 4.32 -10.77
CA GLY A 77 13.93 5.55 -11.31
C GLY A 77 12.51 5.81 -10.80
N PRO A 78 11.86 6.87 -11.30
CA PRO A 78 10.48 7.17 -10.95
C PRO A 78 9.53 6.07 -11.43
N LEU A 79 8.40 5.95 -10.75
CA LEU A 79 7.27 5.11 -11.10
C LEU A 79 5.97 5.88 -10.82
N VAL A 80 4.85 5.42 -11.40
CA VAL A 80 3.53 6.00 -11.14
C VAL A 80 2.68 4.97 -10.41
N ALA A 81 2.13 5.34 -9.26
CA ALA A 81 1.18 4.54 -8.51
C ALA A 81 -0.23 5.09 -8.68
N MET A 82 -1.20 4.19 -8.85
CA MET A 82 -2.61 4.53 -8.98
C MET A 82 -3.49 3.59 -8.16
N VAL A 83 -4.52 4.15 -7.53
CA VAL A 83 -5.63 3.38 -6.95
C VAL A 83 -6.74 3.33 -7.98
N LEU A 84 -7.01 2.13 -8.50
CA LEU A 84 -8.07 1.90 -9.47
C LEU A 84 -9.31 1.36 -8.77
N ALA A 85 -10.49 1.80 -9.18
CA ALA A 85 -11.77 1.28 -8.69
C ALA A 85 -12.64 0.75 -9.83
N ARG A 86 -13.24 -0.43 -9.62
CA ARG A 86 -14.15 -1.11 -10.53
C ARG A 86 -14.84 -2.28 -9.80
N HIS A 87 -15.98 -2.74 -10.29
CA HIS A 87 -16.43 -4.10 -9.96
C HIS A 87 -15.37 -5.14 -10.39
N CYS A 88 -14.98 -6.03 -9.47
CA CYS A 88 -13.93 -7.03 -9.68
C CYS A 88 -12.59 -6.42 -10.12
N ALA A 89 -12.20 -5.28 -9.53
CA ALA A 89 -11.04 -4.50 -9.95
C ALA A 89 -9.74 -5.31 -10.02
N VAL A 90 -9.45 -6.15 -9.03
CA VAL A 90 -8.22 -6.94 -8.96
C VAL A 90 -8.15 -7.95 -10.09
N SER A 91 -9.21 -8.74 -10.31
CA SER A 91 -9.21 -9.76 -11.35
C SER A 91 -9.21 -9.13 -12.75
N TYR A 92 -10.00 -8.08 -12.96
CA TYR A 92 -10.06 -7.39 -14.24
C TYR A 92 -8.74 -6.70 -14.59
N TRP A 93 -8.06 -6.09 -13.61
CA TRP A 93 -6.75 -5.50 -13.84
C TRP A 93 -5.72 -6.56 -14.22
N LYS A 94 -5.72 -7.71 -13.53
CA LYS A 94 -4.84 -8.84 -13.88
C LYS A 94 -5.09 -9.38 -15.29
N GLU A 95 -6.34 -9.43 -15.71
CA GLU A 95 -6.71 -9.82 -17.08
C GLU A 95 -6.14 -8.83 -18.11
N LEU A 96 -6.33 -7.52 -17.88
CA LEU A 96 -5.83 -6.46 -18.76
C LEU A 96 -4.30 -6.43 -18.83
N LEU A 97 -3.61 -6.71 -17.72
CA LEU A 97 -2.16 -6.89 -17.69
C LEU A 97 -1.72 -8.09 -18.53
N GLY A 98 -2.40 -9.21 -18.40
CA GLY A 98 -1.99 -10.50 -18.94
C GLY A 98 -0.80 -11.12 -18.20
N PRO A 99 -0.21 -12.20 -18.76
CA PRO A 99 0.86 -12.96 -18.11
C PRO A 99 2.07 -12.11 -17.70
N SER A 100 2.67 -12.40 -16.53
CA SER A 100 3.85 -11.66 -16.04
C SER A 100 5.06 -11.73 -16.97
N ASN A 101 5.23 -12.82 -17.71
CA ASN A 101 6.26 -12.96 -18.73
C ASN A 101 5.78 -12.31 -20.04
N SER A 102 6.44 -11.25 -20.48
CA SER A 102 6.03 -10.43 -21.62
C SER A 102 6.09 -11.21 -22.95
N LEU A 103 7.02 -12.16 -23.11
CA LEU A 103 7.08 -13.02 -24.29
C LEU A 103 5.89 -13.99 -24.34
N ARG A 104 5.48 -14.53 -23.20
CA ARG A 104 4.28 -15.37 -23.08
C ARG A 104 3.02 -14.54 -23.30
N ALA A 105 2.99 -13.31 -22.78
CA ALA A 105 1.89 -12.38 -23.00
C ALA A 105 1.71 -12.11 -24.50
N ARG A 106 2.77 -11.76 -25.24
CA ARG A 106 2.72 -11.57 -26.70
C ARG A 106 2.13 -12.77 -27.47
N ARG A 107 2.41 -13.99 -27.02
CA ARG A 107 1.94 -15.22 -27.69
C ARG A 107 0.49 -15.59 -27.35
N THR A 108 0.05 -15.31 -26.13
CA THR A 108 -1.23 -15.83 -25.59
C THR A 108 -2.30 -14.76 -25.42
N HIS A 109 -1.89 -13.52 -25.15
CA HIS A 109 -2.73 -12.35 -24.91
C HIS A 109 -2.10 -11.14 -25.63
N PRO A 110 -2.03 -11.13 -26.97
CA PRO A 110 -1.26 -10.14 -27.73
C PRO A 110 -1.72 -8.68 -27.52
N HIS A 111 -2.95 -8.49 -27.04
CA HIS A 111 -3.51 -7.18 -26.73
C HIS A 111 -3.38 -6.79 -25.25
N SER A 112 -2.76 -7.62 -24.41
CA SER A 112 -2.56 -7.27 -22.99
C SER A 112 -1.49 -6.20 -22.83
N LEU A 113 -1.57 -5.43 -21.75
CA LEU A 113 -0.64 -4.32 -21.53
C LEU A 113 0.82 -4.81 -21.42
N ARG A 114 1.05 -5.99 -20.85
CA ARG A 114 2.41 -6.60 -20.80
C ARG A 114 2.90 -7.10 -22.15
N ALA A 115 2.00 -7.45 -23.07
CA ALA A 115 2.38 -7.79 -24.45
C ALA A 115 2.82 -6.54 -25.23
N ILE A 116 2.12 -5.42 -25.03
CA ILE A 116 2.33 -4.14 -25.73
C ILE A 116 3.56 -3.41 -25.19
N TYR A 117 3.66 -3.24 -23.87
CA TYR A 117 4.68 -2.39 -23.24
C TYR A 117 5.84 -3.17 -22.59
N GLY A 118 5.64 -4.45 -22.27
CA GLY A 118 6.63 -5.26 -21.58
C GLY A 118 7.71 -5.82 -22.50
N THR A 119 8.95 -5.89 -22.03
CA THR A 119 10.09 -6.42 -22.79
C THR A 119 10.48 -7.83 -22.33
N ASP A 120 10.62 -8.01 -21.02
CA ASP A 120 11.04 -9.27 -20.37
C ASP A 120 10.20 -9.58 -19.10
N ASP A 121 10.66 -10.49 -18.25
CA ASP A 121 9.96 -10.91 -17.02
C ASP A 121 10.01 -9.86 -15.89
N LEU A 122 11.11 -9.12 -15.81
CA LEU A 122 11.36 -8.08 -14.82
C LEU A 122 10.79 -6.75 -15.28
N ARG A 123 11.11 -6.37 -16.52
CA ARG A 123 10.64 -5.19 -17.28
C ARG A 123 9.37 -5.53 -18.04
N ASN A 124 8.35 -5.92 -17.30
CA ASN A 124 7.03 -6.21 -17.84
C ASN A 124 6.08 -5.02 -17.74
N ALA A 125 6.60 -3.79 -17.72
CA ALA A 125 5.89 -2.51 -17.71
C ALA A 125 5.01 -2.20 -16.49
N LEU A 126 4.22 -3.15 -15.99
CA LEU A 126 3.13 -2.88 -15.06
C LEU A 126 3.02 -3.90 -13.93
N HIS A 127 2.66 -3.40 -12.75
CA HIS A 127 2.32 -4.20 -11.56
C HIS A 127 0.81 -4.14 -11.27
N GLY A 128 0.29 -5.23 -10.73
CA GLY A 128 -1.06 -5.32 -10.22
C GLY A 128 -1.11 -6.26 -9.03
N SER A 129 -1.96 -5.93 -8.06
CA SER A 129 -2.16 -6.73 -6.85
C SER A 129 -2.68 -8.14 -7.18
N LEU A 130 -2.28 -9.14 -6.40
CA LEU A 130 -2.63 -10.54 -6.65
C LEU A 130 -4.01 -10.92 -6.11
N SER A 131 -4.42 -10.28 -5.01
CA SER A 131 -5.67 -10.49 -4.29
C SER A 131 -6.19 -9.18 -3.69
N ILE A 132 -7.43 -9.17 -3.18
CA ILE A 132 -7.99 -8.03 -2.46
C ILE A 132 -7.13 -7.66 -1.25
N SER A 133 -6.70 -8.65 -0.45
CA SER A 133 -5.84 -8.40 0.71
C SER A 133 -4.48 -7.83 0.33
N SER A 134 -3.89 -8.27 -0.80
CA SER A 134 -2.63 -7.68 -1.27
C SER A 134 -2.86 -6.27 -1.79
N ALA A 135 -3.98 -6.01 -2.48
CA ALA A 135 -4.37 -4.67 -2.91
C ALA A 135 -4.50 -3.71 -1.73
N GLU A 136 -5.18 -4.11 -0.65
CA GLU A 136 -5.33 -3.25 0.54
C GLU A 136 -3.97 -2.89 1.15
N ARG A 137 -3.09 -3.88 1.34
CA ARG A 137 -1.74 -3.66 1.87
C ARG A 137 -0.91 -2.77 0.95
N GLU A 138 -0.91 -3.06 -0.35
CA GLU A 138 -0.14 -2.35 -1.36
C GLU A 138 -0.64 -0.90 -1.54
N ILE A 139 -1.96 -0.67 -1.51
CA ILE A 139 -2.54 0.67 -1.52
C ILE A 139 -2.13 1.43 -0.27
N ARG A 140 -2.23 0.85 0.94
CA ARG A 140 -1.77 1.53 2.17
C ARG A 140 -0.28 1.88 2.14
N PHE A 141 0.55 1.02 1.56
CA PHE A 141 1.96 1.30 1.38
C PHE A 141 2.18 2.50 0.44
N MET A 142 1.44 2.54 -0.67
CA MET A 142 1.56 3.60 -1.68
C MET A 142 0.72 4.84 -1.37
N PHE A 143 -0.23 4.78 -0.45
CA PHE A 143 -1.14 5.89 -0.12
C PHE A 143 -1.52 5.73 1.36
N PRO A 144 -0.62 6.13 2.30
CA PRO A 144 -0.83 5.92 3.73
C PRO A 144 -2.12 6.57 4.27
N GLU A 145 -2.51 7.69 3.67
CA GLU A 145 -3.75 8.42 4.01
C GLU A 145 -5.01 7.88 3.31
N ALA A 146 -4.89 6.80 2.51
CA ALA A 146 -6.04 6.23 1.82
C ALA A 146 -6.97 5.49 2.80
N ILE A 147 -8.21 5.95 2.87
CA ILE A 147 -9.29 5.24 3.56
C ILE A 147 -9.79 4.12 2.64
N LEU A 148 -9.50 2.87 3.02
CA LEU A 148 -9.97 1.69 2.32
C LEU A 148 -11.27 1.19 2.93
N GLU A 149 -12.33 1.22 2.12
CA GLU A 149 -13.63 0.67 2.48
C GLU A 149 -13.78 -0.80 2.04
N PRO A 150 -14.60 -1.60 2.73
CA PRO A 150 -15.35 -1.22 3.93
C PRO A 150 -14.44 -1.04 5.14
N ILE A 151 -14.70 -0.01 5.94
CA ILE A 151 -14.04 0.14 7.24
C ILE A 151 -14.33 -1.14 8.04
N PRO A 152 -13.29 -1.82 8.59
CA PRO A 152 -13.49 -3.05 9.33
C PRO A 152 -14.54 -2.86 10.43
N SER A 153 -15.50 -3.77 10.48
CA SER A 153 -16.57 -3.79 11.49
C SER A 153 -16.68 -5.17 12.12
N GLY A 154 -17.46 -5.28 13.21
CA GLY A 154 -17.67 -6.54 13.92
C GLY A 154 -16.36 -7.17 14.43
N GLN A 155 -16.15 -8.45 14.14
CA GLN A 155 -14.99 -9.18 14.65
C GLN A 155 -13.66 -8.64 14.11
N ARG A 156 -13.59 -8.24 12.82
CA ARG A 156 -12.37 -7.68 12.23
C ARG A 156 -11.92 -6.39 12.94
N ALA A 157 -12.88 -5.54 13.32
CA ALA A 157 -12.59 -4.33 14.10
C ALA A 157 -12.06 -4.68 15.49
N ARG A 158 -12.68 -5.66 16.16
CA ARG A 158 -12.25 -6.12 17.49
C ARG A 158 -10.85 -6.71 17.46
N ASP A 159 -10.55 -7.53 16.46
CA ASP A 159 -9.23 -8.13 16.28
C ASP A 159 -8.18 -7.05 16.08
N TYR A 160 -8.44 -6.08 15.18
CA TYR A 160 -7.54 -4.95 14.97
C TYR A 160 -7.28 -4.15 16.26
N LEU A 161 -8.35 -3.80 16.98
CA LEU A 161 -8.25 -3.08 18.26
C LEU A 161 -7.43 -3.88 19.27
N ASN A 162 -7.68 -5.19 19.41
CA ASN A 162 -6.99 -6.03 20.37
C ASN A 162 -5.51 -6.24 20.03
N LEU A 163 -5.17 -6.41 18.76
CA LEU A 163 -3.80 -6.68 18.33
C LEU A 163 -2.94 -5.41 18.31
N HIS A 164 -3.50 -4.29 17.85
CA HIS A 164 -2.68 -3.11 17.51
C HIS A 164 -2.87 -1.92 18.46
N LEU A 165 -4.02 -1.78 19.12
CA LEU A 165 -4.33 -0.60 19.94
C LEU A 165 -4.36 -0.93 21.43
N LYS A 166 -5.01 -2.03 21.81
CA LYS A 166 -5.27 -2.39 23.21
C LYS A 166 -4.00 -2.49 24.07
N PRO A 167 -2.87 -3.10 23.62
CA PRO A 167 -1.69 -3.22 24.48
C PRO A 167 -1.16 -1.85 24.94
N THR A 168 -1.01 -0.90 24.02
CA THR A 168 -0.51 0.45 24.32
C THR A 168 -1.57 1.32 25.00
N LEU A 169 -2.80 1.29 24.50
CA LEU A 169 -3.88 2.12 25.04
C LEU A 169 -4.25 1.73 26.47
N LEU A 170 -4.29 0.43 26.78
CA LEU A 170 -4.57 -0.04 28.14
C LEU A 170 -3.47 0.39 29.11
N ALA A 171 -2.19 0.30 28.70
CA ALA A 171 -1.08 0.77 29.50
C ALA A 171 -1.16 2.28 29.76
N GLY A 172 -1.45 3.08 28.73
CA GLY A 172 -1.59 4.53 28.85
C GLY A 172 -2.76 4.94 29.73
N LEU A 173 -3.94 4.34 29.56
CA LEU A 173 -5.11 4.58 30.42
C LEU A 173 -4.84 4.17 31.87
N THR A 174 -4.11 3.07 32.08
CA THR A 174 -3.72 2.64 33.43
C THR A 174 -2.78 3.65 34.08
N ALA A 175 -1.82 4.20 33.32
CA ALA A 175 -0.89 5.21 33.81
C ALA A 175 -1.62 6.53 34.10
N LEU A 176 -2.53 6.96 33.23
CA LEU A 176 -3.36 8.15 33.42
C LEU A 176 -4.16 8.09 34.73
N CYS A 177 -4.77 6.95 35.03
CA CYS A 177 -5.52 6.75 36.28
C CYS A 177 -4.65 6.82 37.54
N LYS A 178 -3.35 6.52 37.43
CA LYS A 178 -2.40 6.61 38.55
C LYS A 178 -1.94 8.05 38.77
N GLU A 179 -1.54 8.74 37.69
CA GLU A 179 -0.97 10.09 37.75
C GLU A 179 -2.02 11.18 38.02
N LYS A 180 -3.24 11.02 37.49
CA LYS A 180 -4.36 11.99 37.63
C LYS A 180 -3.94 13.44 37.34
N PRO A 181 -3.37 13.71 36.15
CA PRO A 181 -2.94 15.04 35.75
C PRO A 181 -4.14 16.01 35.65
N ALA A 182 -3.85 17.31 35.75
CA ALA A 182 -4.86 18.36 35.61
C ALA A 182 -5.53 18.39 34.22
N ASP A 183 -4.79 18.00 33.18
CA ASP A 183 -5.30 17.79 31.82
C ASP A 183 -5.08 16.33 31.37
N PRO A 184 -6.07 15.44 31.61
CA PRO A 184 -5.98 14.03 31.25
C PRO A 184 -5.83 13.75 29.76
N MET A 185 -6.40 14.62 28.90
CA MET A 185 -6.43 14.37 27.46
C MET A 185 -5.07 14.66 26.83
N THR A 186 -4.52 15.84 27.11
CA THR A 186 -3.19 16.22 26.62
C THR A 186 -2.13 15.28 27.16
N TRP A 187 -2.19 14.95 28.46
CA TRP A 187 -1.25 14.02 29.08
C TRP A 187 -1.27 12.63 28.43
N LEU A 188 -2.47 12.07 28.16
CA LEU A 188 -2.57 10.77 27.51
C LEU A 188 -2.07 10.81 26.06
N ALA A 189 -2.32 11.90 25.34
CA ALA A 189 -1.82 12.07 23.98
C ALA A 189 -0.28 12.05 23.96
N ASP A 190 0.36 12.83 24.84
CA ASP A 190 1.82 12.89 24.96
C ASP A 190 2.38 11.51 25.36
N TRP A 191 1.76 10.87 26.36
CA TRP A 191 2.14 9.53 26.81
C TRP A 191 2.11 8.52 25.66
N LEU A 192 1.05 8.53 24.84
CA LEU A 192 0.91 7.63 23.68
C LEU A 192 1.95 7.92 22.60
N ILE A 193 2.32 9.18 22.37
CA ILE A 193 3.36 9.57 21.42
C ILE A 193 4.73 9.03 21.87
N GLU A 194 5.04 9.15 23.16
CA GLU A 194 6.29 8.65 23.76
C GLU A 194 6.37 7.13 23.80
N HIS A 195 5.24 6.46 24.03
CA HIS A 195 5.15 5.00 24.20
C HIS A 195 4.65 4.27 22.95
N ASN A 196 4.72 4.91 21.78
CA ASN A 196 4.31 4.31 20.53
C ASN A 196 5.30 3.18 20.12
N PRO A 197 4.87 1.90 20.10
CA PRO A 197 5.75 0.77 19.75
C PRO A 197 6.20 0.79 18.28
N ASN A 198 5.55 1.59 17.44
CA ASN A 198 5.87 1.70 16.01
C ASN A 198 6.82 2.86 15.71
N LYS A 199 7.17 3.70 16.70
CA LYS A 199 8.14 4.78 16.52
C LYS A 199 9.55 4.26 16.83
N PRO A 200 10.53 4.35 15.92
CA PRO A 200 11.89 3.98 16.22
C PRO A 200 12.44 4.86 17.35
N ARG A 201 13.00 4.24 18.39
CA ARG A 201 13.67 4.96 19.49
C ARG A 201 15.06 5.37 19.01
N LEU A 202 15.24 6.65 18.69
CA LEU A 202 16.55 7.21 18.41
C LEU A 202 17.34 7.27 19.72
N GLN A 203 18.28 6.34 19.92
CA GLN A 203 19.28 6.47 20.97
C GLN A 203 20.33 7.48 20.50
N TYR A 204 20.23 8.73 20.92
CA TYR A 204 21.34 9.65 20.81
C TYR A 204 22.39 9.23 21.85
N GLN A 205 23.44 8.53 21.41
CA GLN A 205 24.67 8.45 22.20
C GLN A 205 25.34 9.81 22.11
N VAL A 206 25.23 10.61 23.16
CA VAL A 206 26.12 11.76 23.36
C VAL A 206 27.47 11.15 23.75
N THR A 207 28.39 11.07 22.78
CA THR A 207 29.81 10.91 23.11
C THR A 207 30.26 12.22 23.71
N GLU A 208 30.28 12.31 25.03
CA GLU A 208 31.09 13.31 25.73
C GLU A 208 32.55 12.95 25.41
N GLU A 209 33.17 13.71 24.52
CA GLU A 209 34.63 13.71 24.37
C GLU A 209 35.20 14.30 25.65
N GLU A 210 35.63 13.43 26.58
CA GLU A 210 36.45 13.82 27.71
C GLU A 210 37.77 14.40 27.19
N HIS A 211 38.02 15.65 27.57
CA HIS A 211 39.28 16.36 27.40
C HIS A 211 40.50 15.54 27.86
N GLN A 212 41.48 15.40 26.98
CA GLN A 212 42.91 15.30 27.34
C GLN A 212 43.70 16.42 26.66
#